data_AF-A0A3M7P3A5-F1
#
_entry.id   AF-A0A3M7P3A5-F1
#
_cell.length_a   1.000
_cell.length_b   1.000
_cell.length_c   1.000
_cell.angle_alpha   90.00
_cell.angle_beta   90.00
_cell.angle_gamma   90.00
#
_symmetry.space_group_name_H-M   'P 1'
#
loop_
_entity.id
_entity.type
_entity.pdbx_description
1 polymer ?
#
loop_
_entity_poly.entity_id
_entity_poly.type
_entity_poly.pdbx_seq_one_letter_code
_entity_poly.pdbx_strand_id
1 'polypeptide(L)'
;MNKRGEILNNLLNQNKICVINNDTPTFRKSTNVLDLALCSNDLANNIKSFKVHTNFTVSDHFPISFEIQTELTRTKIKIIDWDCFKEIIKNIQPIIDPIETIEQLEQRIEDFTETIKKALENSTTEKTAQNQQIKLPGTLLFIIKLKKRLLRKHSKFRDSQIKNLANSLDNKVKQAKLLGINLDAGLTFESHFNEIINKCSSKLNLLKILSSKHYGLKTRTLLTVMLPFHIIRKKIKKKLQIIQNKALKIIFKINRNTSNNILHAIANIDTIEQRLKALSINYLTRSTVIDEEIKEIIESYNNATNKPTKSILKILN
;
A
#
# COMPACT_ATOMS: atom_id res chain seq x y z
N MET A 1 9.84 0.85 -22.74
CA MET A 1 9.65 0.61 -21.29
C MET A 1 10.84 -0.18 -20.77
N ASN A 2 11.36 0.06 -19.56
CA ASN A 2 12.51 -0.70 -19.06
C ASN A 2 12.07 -2.07 -18.49
N LYS A 3 12.99 -3.03 -18.37
CA LYS A 3 12.72 -4.40 -17.88
C LYS A 3 12.03 -4.45 -16.50
N ARG A 4 12.23 -3.42 -15.66
CA ARG A 4 11.58 -3.31 -14.34
C ARG A 4 10.12 -2.88 -14.47
N GLY A 5 9.84 -1.94 -15.39
CA GLY A 5 8.49 -1.50 -15.73
C GLY A 5 7.65 -2.61 -16.35
N GLU A 6 8.24 -3.47 -17.18
CA GLU A 6 7.55 -4.65 -17.74
C GLU A 6 7.13 -5.65 -16.66
N ILE A 7 8.03 -5.96 -15.73
CA ILE A 7 7.73 -6.84 -14.59
C ILE A 7 6.59 -6.24 -13.74
N LEU A 8 6.65 -4.93 -13.47
CA LEU A 8 5.61 -4.23 -12.72
C LEU A 8 4.28 -4.26 -13.47
N ASN A 9 4.25 -3.90 -14.75
CA ASN A 9 3.03 -3.87 -15.56
C ASN A 9 2.36 -5.27 -15.62
N ASN A 10 3.16 -6.32 -15.78
CA ASN A 10 2.67 -7.70 -15.73
C ASN A 10 2.05 -8.06 -14.37
N LEU A 11 2.65 -7.60 -13.26
CA LEU A 11 2.08 -7.80 -11.92
C LEU A 11 0.80 -7.00 -11.70
N LEU A 12 0.72 -5.78 -12.20
CA LEU A 12 -0.47 -4.93 -12.07
C LEU A 12 -1.66 -5.55 -12.83
N ASN A 13 -1.44 -5.94 -14.08
CA ASN A 13 -2.45 -6.58 -14.93
C ASN A 13 -2.95 -7.91 -14.34
N GLN A 14 -2.05 -8.72 -13.77
CA GLN A 14 -2.44 -10.00 -13.17
C GLN A 14 -3.30 -9.86 -11.91
N ASN A 15 -3.13 -8.77 -11.16
CA ASN A 15 -3.77 -8.58 -9.85
C ASN A 15 -4.94 -7.57 -9.88
N LYS A 16 -5.33 -7.08 -11.06
CA LYS A 16 -6.33 -6.01 -11.24
C LYS A 16 -6.03 -4.77 -10.39
N ILE A 17 -4.75 -4.40 -10.35
CA ILE A 17 -4.28 -3.18 -9.69
C ILE A 17 -4.16 -2.10 -10.75
N CYS A 18 -4.77 -0.95 -10.50
CA CYS A 18 -4.77 0.20 -11.39
C CYS A 18 -3.70 1.20 -10.97
N VAL A 19 -3.09 1.85 -11.96
CA VAL A 19 -2.20 3.00 -11.77
C VAL A 19 -3.06 4.25 -11.89
N ILE A 20 -3.00 5.12 -10.89
CA ILE A 20 -3.82 6.35 -10.86
C ILE A 20 -3.03 7.55 -11.40
N ASN A 21 -1.72 7.40 -11.59
CA ASN A 21 -0.87 8.46 -12.09
C ASN A 21 -1.35 9.03 -13.42
N ASN A 22 -1.25 10.35 -13.54
CA ASN A 22 -1.26 11.04 -14.81
C ASN A 22 0.16 11.14 -15.40
N ASP A 23 0.29 11.72 -16.59
CA ASP A 23 1.58 11.88 -17.29
C ASP A 23 2.46 12.99 -16.69
N THR A 24 2.08 13.57 -15.55
CA THR A 24 2.85 14.66 -14.93
C THR A 24 4.11 14.11 -14.27
N PRO A 25 5.30 14.64 -14.59
CA PRO A 25 6.56 14.17 -14.01
C PRO A 25 6.56 14.27 -12.48
N THR A 26 7.05 13.24 -11.80
CA THR A 26 7.15 13.22 -10.32
C THR A 26 8.55 13.56 -9.82
N PHE A 27 9.47 13.87 -10.73
CA PHE A 27 10.86 14.19 -10.42
C PHE A 27 11.28 15.49 -11.11
N ARG A 28 11.93 16.40 -10.39
CA ARG A 28 12.25 17.73 -10.92
C ARG A 28 13.26 17.71 -12.06
N LYS A 29 14.27 16.83 -11.97
CA LYS A 29 15.41 16.83 -12.89
C LYS A 29 15.17 15.97 -14.14
N SER A 30 13.98 15.40 -14.30
CA SER A 30 13.64 14.59 -15.48
C SER A 30 12.15 14.59 -15.74
N THR A 31 11.73 14.35 -16.97
CA THR A 31 10.32 14.17 -17.33
C THR A 31 9.73 12.81 -16.91
N ASN A 32 10.45 12.01 -16.14
CA ASN A 32 10.01 10.67 -15.75
C ASN A 32 8.97 10.70 -14.62
N VAL A 33 7.94 9.86 -14.75
CA VAL A 33 7.02 9.46 -13.68
C VAL A 33 7.62 8.24 -12.98
N LEU A 34 8.32 8.48 -11.86
CA LEU A 34 9.01 7.41 -11.11
C LEU A 34 8.21 6.94 -9.90
N ASP A 35 7.37 7.81 -9.36
CA ASP A 35 6.59 7.57 -8.16
C ASP A 35 5.18 7.15 -8.57
N LEU A 36 4.81 5.89 -8.30
CA LEU A 36 3.53 5.31 -8.75
C LEU A 36 2.54 5.20 -7.59
N ALA A 37 1.36 5.77 -7.77
CA ALA A 37 0.17 5.57 -6.96
C ALA A 37 -0.64 4.40 -7.54
N LEU A 38 -0.82 3.36 -6.72
CA LEU A 38 -1.48 2.12 -7.10
C LEU A 38 -2.71 1.90 -6.23
N CYS A 39 -3.83 1.48 -6.83
CA CYS A 39 -5.02 1.06 -6.10
C CYS A 39 -5.62 -0.23 -6.66
N SER A 40 -6.50 -0.87 -5.89
CA SER A 40 -7.38 -1.89 -6.45
C SER A 40 -8.35 -1.25 -7.45
N ASN A 41 -8.80 -2.03 -8.43
CA ASN A 41 -9.80 -1.57 -9.39
C ASN A 41 -11.09 -1.07 -8.72
N ASP A 42 -11.49 -1.71 -7.62
CA ASP A 42 -12.68 -1.32 -6.84
C ASP A 42 -12.54 0.06 -6.20
N LEU A 43 -11.31 0.46 -5.85
CA LEU A 43 -11.02 1.77 -5.25
C LEU A 43 -10.76 2.85 -6.29
N ALA A 44 -10.41 2.46 -7.52
CA ALA A 44 -10.05 3.41 -8.59
C ALA A 44 -11.15 4.44 -8.86
N ASN A 45 -12.41 4.00 -8.87
CA ASN A 45 -13.57 4.88 -9.09
C ASN A 45 -13.85 5.83 -7.92
N ASN A 46 -13.34 5.50 -6.73
CA ASN A 46 -13.50 6.32 -5.52
C ASN A 46 -12.35 7.31 -5.35
N ILE A 47 -11.30 7.21 -6.16
CA ILE A 47 -10.18 8.14 -6.10
C ILE A 47 -10.44 9.28 -7.07
N LYS A 48 -10.46 10.50 -6.54
CA LYS A 48 -10.67 11.73 -7.29
C LYS A 48 -9.49 12.67 -7.12
N SER A 49 -9.44 13.70 -7.95
CA SER A 49 -8.56 14.85 -7.76
C SER A 49 -7.07 14.48 -7.69
N PHE A 50 -6.61 13.53 -8.51
CA PHE A 50 -5.18 13.18 -8.56
C PHE A 50 -4.36 14.37 -9.07
N LYS A 51 -3.40 14.83 -8.29
CA LYS A 51 -2.53 15.97 -8.62
C LYS A 51 -1.08 15.68 -8.27
N VAL A 52 -0.20 16.17 -9.14
CA VAL A 52 1.25 16.22 -8.89
C VAL A 52 1.62 17.67 -8.62
N HIS A 53 2.17 17.93 -7.44
CA HIS A 53 2.46 19.28 -6.98
C HIS A 53 3.82 19.75 -7.52
N THR A 54 3.85 20.18 -8.78
CA THR A 54 5.08 20.64 -9.47
C THR A 54 5.63 21.95 -8.92
N ASN A 55 4.79 22.75 -8.27
CA ASN A 55 5.20 23.96 -7.55
C ASN A 55 6.00 23.66 -6.27
N PHE A 56 6.12 22.37 -5.89
CA PHE A 56 6.77 21.96 -4.67
C PHE A 56 8.31 22.07 -4.75
N THR A 57 8.81 23.12 -4.12
CA THR A 57 10.20 23.53 -3.87
C THR A 57 11.18 22.53 -3.26
N VAL A 58 10.67 21.67 -2.38
CA VAL A 58 11.43 21.27 -1.18
C VAL A 58 12.30 20.03 -1.41
N SER A 59 12.03 19.25 -2.44
CA SER A 59 12.71 18.00 -2.77
C SER A 59 12.94 17.90 -4.27
N ASP A 60 13.81 16.98 -4.66
CA ASP A 60 13.98 16.58 -6.06
C ASP A 60 12.76 15.78 -6.58
N HIS A 61 11.87 15.33 -5.69
CA HIS A 61 10.60 14.68 -6.02
C HIS A 61 9.40 15.60 -5.76
N PHE A 62 8.42 15.55 -6.65
CA PHE A 62 7.14 16.25 -6.51
C PHE A 62 6.14 15.38 -5.73
N PRO A 63 5.48 15.93 -4.70
CA PRO A 63 4.41 15.23 -3.99
C PRO A 63 3.24 14.91 -4.89
N ILE A 64 2.54 13.82 -4.54
CA ILE A 64 1.31 13.38 -5.19
C ILE A 64 0.18 13.45 -4.15
N SER A 65 -0.92 14.09 -4.49
CA SER A 65 -2.16 14.07 -3.70
C SER A 65 -3.30 13.44 -4.50
N PHE A 66 -4.26 12.88 -3.80
CA PHE A 66 -5.53 12.41 -4.35
C PHE A 66 -6.54 12.30 -3.22
N GLU A 67 -7.81 12.45 -3.54
CA GLU A 67 -8.92 12.35 -2.62
C GLU A 67 -9.54 10.96 -2.70
N ILE A 68 -9.89 10.37 -1.57
CA ILE A 68 -10.61 9.10 -1.52
C ILE A 68 -12.02 9.37 -1.03
N GLN A 69 -13.01 9.14 -1.89
CA GLN A 69 -14.41 9.16 -1.50
C GLN A 69 -14.72 7.94 -0.63
N THR A 70 -14.86 8.16 0.67
CA THR A 70 -15.07 7.12 1.70
C THR A 70 -16.52 6.63 1.79
N GLU A 71 -17.46 7.30 1.11
CA GLU A 71 -18.79 6.76 0.88
C GLU A 71 -18.68 5.55 -0.05
N LEU A 72 -18.38 4.40 0.55
CA LEU A 72 -18.50 3.11 -0.09
C LEU A 72 -19.98 2.85 -0.32
N THR A 73 -20.54 3.37 -1.42
CA THR A 73 -21.78 2.80 -1.96
C THR A 73 -21.44 1.40 -2.40
N ARG A 74 -21.55 0.44 -1.47
CA ARG A 74 -21.44 -0.99 -1.81
C ARG A 74 -22.41 -1.20 -2.95
N THR A 75 -21.90 -1.53 -4.13
CA THR A 75 -22.74 -1.75 -5.30
C THR A 75 -23.74 -2.84 -4.93
N LYS A 76 -25.00 -2.45 -4.83
CA LYS A 76 -26.10 -3.39 -4.66
C LYS A 76 -26.25 -4.10 -5.98
N ILE A 77 -26.02 -5.41 -5.98
CA ILE A 77 -26.27 -6.26 -7.14
C ILE A 77 -27.68 -6.83 -7.02
N LYS A 78 -28.46 -6.69 -8.09
CA LYS A 78 -29.76 -7.35 -8.22
C LYS A 78 -29.50 -8.79 -8.66
N ILE A 79 -30.01 -9.75 -7.88
CA ILE A 79 -29.95 -11.17 -8.19
C ILE A 79 -31.38 -11.66 -8.33
N ILE A 80 -31.69 -12.20 -9.51
CA ILE A 80 -33.00 -12.79 -9.80
C ILE A 80 -32.96 -14.26 -9.40
N ASP A 81 -33.92 -14.67 -8.57
CA ASP A 81 -34.20 -16.07 -8.31
C ASP A 81 -35.10 -16.61 -9.43
N TRP A 82 -34.47 -17.25 -10.41
CA TRP A 82 -35.16 -17.77 -11.59
C TRP A 82 -36.17 -18.87 -11.27
N ASP A 83 -35.97 -19.62 -10.18
CA ASP A 83 -36.90 -20.68 -9.77
C ASP A 83 -38.16 -20.06 -9.14
N CYS A 84 -37.99 -19.07 -8.27
CA CYS A 84 -39.09 -18.28 -7.72
C CYS A 84 -39.86 -17.53 -8.83
N PHE A 85 -39.15 -16.88 -9.77
CA PHE A 85 -39.77 -16.22 -10.92
C PHE A 85 -40.64 -17.20 -11.74
N LYS A 86 -40.12 -18.40 -11.99
CA LYS A 86 -40.81 -19.43 -12.77
C LYS A 86 -42.09 -19.92 -12.09
N GLU A 87 -42.07 -20.06 -10.76
CA GLU A 87 -43.27 -20.40 -9.97
C GLU A 87 -44.30 -19.27 -9.98
N ILE A 88 -43.88 -18.01 -9.90
CA ILE A 88 -44.80 -16.84 -9.99
C ILE A 88 -45.48 -16.81 -11.36
N ILE A 89 -44.72 -16.97 -12.46
CA ILE A 89 -45.26 -16.97 -13.83
C ILE A 89 -46.24 -18.14 -14.06
N LYS A 90 -45.97 -19.33 -13.52
CA LYS A 90 -46.89 -20.48 -13.64
C LYS A 90 -48.23 -20.26 -12.93
N ASN A 91 -48.24 -19.51 -11.84
CA ASN A 91 -49.43 -19.27 -11.02
C ASN A 91 -50.31 -18.12 -11.55
N ILE A 92 -49.84 -17.38 -12.57
CA ILE A 92 -50.62 -16.33 -13.22
C ILE A 92 -51.64 -16.97 -14.17
N GLN A 93 -52.92 -16.78 -13.89
CA GLN A 93 -53.98 -17.21 -14.80
C GLN A 93 -54.15 -16.18 -15.94
N PRO A 94 -54.11 -16.61 -17.21
CA PRO A 94 -54.37 -15.72 -18.33
C PRO A 94 -55.86 -15.37 -18.41
N ILE A 95 -56.18 -14.10 -18.65
CA ILE A 95 -57.55 -13.61 -18.91
C ILE A 95 -57.97 -13.99 -20.34
N ILE A 96 -58.77 -15.04 -20.54
CA ILE A 96 -59.12 -15.54 -21.88
C ILE A 96 -60.47 -14.97 -22.33
N ASP A 97 -60.60 -13.66 -22.34
CA ASP A 97 -61.81 -13.00 -22.87
C ASP A 97 -61.62 -12.64 -24.36
N PRO A 98 -62.71 -12.62 -25.17
CA PRO A 98 -62.64 -12.26 -26.58
C PRO A 98 -62.16 -10.81 -26.76
N ILE A 99 -61.18 -10.61 -27.64
CA ILE A 99 -60.68 -9.27 -27.98
C ILE A 99 -61.50 -8.75 -29.17
N GLU A 100 -62.27 -7.70 -28.96
CA GLU A 100 -63.16 -7.11 -29.98
C GLU A 100 -62.63 -5.79 -30.54
N THR A 101 -61.69 -5.14 -29.85
CA THR A 101 -61.15 -3.82 -30.21
C THR A 101 -59.62 -3.75 -30.10
N ILE A 102 -59.01 -2.81 -30.83
CA ILE A 102 -57.56 -2.57 -30.79
C ILE A 102 -57.16 -2.00 -29.41
N GLU A 103 -57.99 -1.16 -28.80
CA GLU A 103 -57.71 -0.66 -27.44
C GLU A 103 -57.66 -1.78 -26.40
N GLN A 104 -58.53 -2.79 -26.51
CA GLN A 104 -58.49 -3.97 -25.64
C GLN A 104 -57.22 -4.81 -25.84
N LEU A 105 -56.71 -4.88 -27.07
CA LEU A 105 -55.45 -5.56 -27.37
C LEU A 105 -54.26 -4.85 -26.72
N GLU A 106 -54.17 -3.53 -26.86
CA GLU A 106 -53.09 -2.73 -26.28
C GLU A 106 -53.11 -2.80 -24.75
N GLN A 107 -54.29 -2.68 -24.13
CA GLN A 107 -54.46 -2.83 -22.69
C GLN A 107 -54.00 -4.21 -22.20
N ARG A 108 -54.32 -5.27 -22.94
CA ARG A 108 -53.91 -6.65 -22.60
C ARG A 108 -52.40 -6.83 -22.64
N ILE A 109 -51.73 -6.22 -23.62
CA ILE A 109 -50.26 -6.23 -23.74
C ILE A 109 -49.64 -5.46 -22.58
N GLU A 110 -50.22 -4.32 -22.21
CA GLU A 110 -49.75 -3.51 -21.09
C GLU A 110 -49.89 -4.27 -19.76
N ASP A 111 -51.05 -4.85 -19.48
CA ASP A 111 -51.32 -5.64 -18.27
C ASP A 111 -50.39 -6.87 -18.18
N PHE A 112 -50.16 -7.55 -19.31
CA PHE A 112 -49.22 -8.68 -19.37
C PHE A 112 -47.78 -8.25 -19.10
N THR A 113 -47.36 -7.13 -19.68
CA THR A 113 -46.03 -6.58 -19.48
C THR A 113 -45.83 -6.12 -18.05
N GLU A 114 -46.84 -5.50 -17.44
CA GLU A 114 -46.82 -5.08 -16.03
C GLU A 114 -46.76 -6.29 -15.10
N THR A 115 -47.47 -7.37 -15.42
CA THR A 115 -47.45 -8.61 -14.65
C THR A 115 -46.07 -9.27 -14.68
N ILE A 116 -45.41 -9.31 -15.84
CA ILE A 116 -44.02 -9.81 -15.95
C ILE A 116 -43.06 -8.93 -15.15
N LYS A 117 -43.22 -7.60 -15.23
CA LYS A 117 -42.40 -6.65 -14.45
C LYS A 117 -42.58 -6.88 -12.94
N LYS A 118 -43.82 -7.06 -12.46
CA LYS A 118 -44.12 -7.38 -11.05
C LYS A 118 -43.52 -8.73 -10.63
N ALA A 119 -43.61 -9.75 -11.47
CA ALA A 119 -42.99 -11.05 -11.19
C ALA A 119 -41.46 -10.94 -11.11
N LEU A 120 -40.84 -10.13 -11.98
CA LEU A 120 -39.41 -9.86 -11.97
C LEU A 120 -38.98 -9.13 -10.70
N GLU A 121 -39.74 -8.12 -10.26
CA GLU A 121 -39.46 -7.39 -9.03
C GLU A 121 -39.57 -8.31 -7.80
N ASN A 122 -40.63 -9.10 -7.70
CA ASN A 122 -40.87 -10.01 -6.57
C ASN A 122 -39.83 -11.14 -6.46
N SER A 123 -39.23 -11.54 -7.58
CA SER A 123 -38.18 -12.56 -7.64
C SER A 123 -36.75 -11.98 -7.58
N THR A 124 -36.61 -10.65 -7.54
CA THR A 124 -35.31 -9.99 -7.46
C THR A 124 -34.96 -9.68 -6.01
N THR A 125 -33.78 -10.12 -5.57
CA THR A 125 -33.20 -9.77 -4.28
C THR A 125 -32.01 -8.83 -4.46
N GLU A 126 -31.89 -7.84 -3.59
CA GLU A 126 -30.70 -7.00 -3.51
C GLU A 126 -29.66 -7.65 -2.59
N LYS A 127 -28.47 -7.95 -3.11
CA LYS A 127 -27.33 -8.35 -2.28
C LYS A 127 -26.23 -7.30 -2.34
N THR A 128 -25.54 -7.13 -1.21
CA THR A 128 -24.33 -6.30 -1.19
C THR A 128 -23.19 -7.05 -1.86
N ALA A 129 -22.51 -6.40 -2.80
CA ALA A 129 -21.31 -6.98 -3.41
C ALA A 129 -20.27 -7.30 -2.32
N GLN A 130 -19.82 -8.55 -2.26
CA GLN A 130 -18.74 -8.96 -1.37
C GLN A 130 -17.40 -8.44 -1.90
N ASN A 131 -16.54 -7.96 -1.01
CA ASN A 131 -15.18 -7.54 -1.36
C ASN A 131 -14.46 -8.65 -2.14
N GLN A 132 -14.02 -8.36 -3.36
CA GLN A 132 -13.13 -9.28 -4.08
C GLN A 132 -11.82 -9.38 -3.30
N GLN A 133 -11.51 -10.57 -2.79
CA GLN A 133 -10.18 -10.81 -2.24
C GLN A 133 -9.14 -10.57 -3.33
N ILE A 134 -8.12 -9.77 -3.01
CA ILE A 134 -6.93 -9.58 -3.85
C ILE A 134 -6.38 -10.98 -4.17
N LYS A 135 -6.51 -11.42 -5.42
CA LYS A 135 -5.94 -12.68 -5.87
C LYS A 135 -4.44 -12.46 -6.02
N LEU A 136 -3.65 -13.22 -5.24
CA LEU A 136 -2.19 -13.21 -5.37
C LEU A 136 -1.79 -13.57 -6.82
N PRO A 137 -0.66 -13.03 -7.33
CA PRO A 137 -0.19 -13.32 -8.69
C PRO A 137 -0.13 -14.82 -8.93
N GLY A 138 -0.55 -15.29 -10.11
CA GLY A 138 -0.69 -16.72 -10.42
C GLY A 138 0.62 -17.52 -10.21
N THR A 139 1.77 -16.90 -10.49
CA THR A 139 3.10 -17.46 -10.24
C THR A 139 3.39 -17.65 -8.75
N LEU A 140 3.06 -16.66 -7.91
CA LEU A 140 3.22 -16.75 -6.46
C LEU A 140 2.25 -17.78 -5.87
N LEU A 141 1.01 -17.81 -6.36
CA LEU A 141 0.01 -18.81 -5.99
C LEU A 141 0.47 -20.23 -6.35
N PHE A 142 1.09 -20.41 -7.53
CA PHE A 142 1.68 -21.66 -7.96
C PHE A 142 2.82 -22.10 -7.03
N ILE A 143 3.75 -21.21 -6.70
CA ILE A 143 4.85 -21.51 -5.77
C ILE A 143 4.30 -21.89 -4.38
N ILE A 144 3.29 -21.19 -3.88
CA ILE A 144 2.63 -21.51 -2.59
C ILE A 144 1.95 -22.88 -2.65
N LYS A 145 1.21 -23.19 -3.73
CA LYS A 145 0.55 -24.49 -3.94
C LYS A 145 1.59 -25.62 -4.01
N LEU A 146 2.67 -25.43 -4.76
CA LEU A 146 3.77 -26.39 -4.87
C LEU A 146 4.45 -26.63 -3.53
N LYS A 147 4.76 -25.55 -2.77
CA LYS A 147 5.28 -25.64 -1.40
C LYS A 147 4.37 -26.48 -0.50
N LYS A 148 3.06 -26.20 -0.49
CA LYS A 148 2.08 -26.96 0.32
C LYS A 148 2.03 -28.44 -0.07
N ARG A 149 2.11 -28.76 -1.37
CA ARG A 149 2.18 -30.16 -1.87
C ARG A 149 3.45 -30.87 -1.38
N LEU A 150 4.60 -30.20 -1.44
CA LEU A 150 5.87 -30.77 -0.96
C LEU A 150 5.85 -30.99 0.55
N LEU A 151 5.31 -30.06 1.35
CA LEU A 151 5.17 -30.25 2.79
C LEU A 151 4.25 -31.42 3.15
N ARG A 152 3.16 -31.64 2.39
CA ARG A 152 2.29 -32.83 2.54
C ARG A 152 3.03 -34.12 2.22
N LYS A 153 3.83 -34.14 1.13
CA LYS A 153 4.67 -35.29 0.79
C LYS A 153 5.72 -35.56 1.88
N HIS A 154 6.40 -34.52 2.37
CA HIS A 154 7.34 -34.67 3.48
C HIS A 154 6.68 -35.20 4.75
N SER A 155 5.46 -34.74 5.08
CA SER A 155 4.73 -35.27 6.24
C SER A 155 4.44 -36.76 6.13
N LYS A 156 4.26 -37.29 4.91
CA LYS A 156 3.97 -38.71 4.66
C LYS A 156 5.23 -39.58 4.58
N PHE A 157 6.28 -39.09 3.91
CA PHE A 157 7.47 -39.88 3.59
C PHE A 157 8.73 -39.50 4.40
N ARG A 158 8.68 -38.41 5.17
CA ARG A 158 9.77 -37.84 5.99
C ARG A 158 11.09 -37.60 5.24
N ASP A 159 11.03 -37.43 3.93
CA ASP A 159 12.21 -37.19 3.08
C ASP A 159 12.79 -35.78 3.27
N SER A 160 14.09 -35.71 3.58
CA SER A 160 14.86 -34.49 3.76
C SER A 160 15.02 -33.66 2.48
N GLN A 161 15.13 -34.29 1.31
CA GLN A 161 15.24 -33.58 0.03
C GLN A 161 13.95 -32.81 -0.30
N ILE A 162 12.79 -33.41 -0.02
CA ILE A 162 11.47 -32.76 -0.18
C ILE A 162 11.33 -31.57 0.77
N LYS A 163 11.82 -31.70 2.01
CA LYS A 163 11.84 -30.62 2.99
C LYS A 163 12.72 -29.44 2.53
N ASN A 164 13.91 -29.75 2.01
CA ASN A 164 14.84 -28.75 1.48
C ASN A 164 14.25 -28.00 0.27
N LEU A 165 13.58 -28.72 -0.63
CA LEU A 165 12.91 -28.11 -1.78
C LEU A 165 11.74 -27.20 -1.33
N ALA A 166 10.93 -27.64 -0.35
CA ALA A 166 9.86 -26.82 0.20
C ALA A 166 10.40 -25.54 0.88
N ASN A 167 11.50 -25.63 1.61
CA ASN A 167 12.17 -24.49 2.23
C ASN A 167 12.75 -23.51 1.19
N SER A 168 13.32 -24.03 0.09
CA SER A 168 13.80 -23.22 -1.03
C SER A 168 12.68 -22.41 -1.68
N LEU A 169 11.51 -23.03 -1.90
CA LEU A 169 10.32 -22.33 -2.40
C LEU A 169 9.79 -21.30 -1.40
N ASP A 170 9.80 -21.61 -0.10
CA ASP A 170 9.40 -20.66 0.95
C ASP A 170 10.31 -19.42 0.97
N ASN A 171 11.61 -19.61 0.78
CA ASN A 171 12.58 -18.52 0.64
C ASN A 171 12.30 -17.67 -0.60
N LYS A 172 11.95 -18.28 -1.75
CA LYS A 172 11.55 -17.52 -2.95
C LYS A 172 10.31 -16.66 -2.71
N VAL A 173 9.31 -17.16 -1.99
CA VAL A 173 8.11 -16.40 -1.62
C VAL A 173 8.46 -15.23 -0.69
N LYS A 174 9.30 -15.46 0.32
CA LYS A 174 9.74 -14.45 1.29
C LYS A 174 10.64 -13.36 0.69
N GLN A 175 11.28 -13.63 -0.44
CA GLN A 175 12.22 -12.73 -1.09
C GLN A 175 11.62 -11.94 -2.26
N ALA A 176 10.29 -11.95 -2.44
CA ALA A 176 9.66 -11.14 -3.48
C ALA A 176 10.00 -9.65 -3.25
N LYS A 177 10.78 -9.07 -4.17
CA LYS A 177 11.19 -7.67 -4.14
C LYS A 177 10.38 -6.88 -5.16
N LEU A 178 9.78 -5.77 -4.71
CA LEU A 178 9.15 -4.79 -5.58
C LEU A 178 9.94 -3.49 -5.47
N LEU A 179 10.48 -3.00 -6.59
CA LEU A 179 11.22 -1.73 -6.66
C LEU A 179 12.35 -1.60 -5.61
N GLY A 180 12.99 -2.72 -5.23
CA GLY A 180 14.07 -2.75 -4.24
C GLY A 180 13.62 -2.88 -2.77
N ILE A 181 12.32 -2.93 -2.52
CA ILE A 181 11.72 -3.16 -1.20
C ILE A 181 11.27 -4.62 -1.10
N ASN A 182 11.56 -5.29 0.02
CA ASN A 182 11.06 -6.64 0.26
C ASN A 182 9.65 -6.52 0.83
N LEU A 183 8.66 -7.00 0.08
CA LEU A 183 7.27 -7.04 0.55
C LEU A 183 7.04 -8.31 1.36
N ASP A 184 6.52 -8.17 2.57
CA ASP A 184 6.07 -9.26 3.41
C ASP A 184 4.53 -9.31 3.44
N ALA A 185 3.97 -10.49 3.71
CA ALA A 185 2.52 -10.70 3.65
C ALA A 185 1.70 -9.77 4.58
N GLY A 186 2.33 -9.24 5.63
CA GLY A 186 1.71 -8.29 6.56
C GLY A 186 2.05 -6.81 6.28
N LEU A 187 2.75 -6.49 5.18
CA LEU A 187 3.27 -5.15 4.87
C LEU A 187 3.98 -4.50 6.07
N THR A 188 4.64 -5.31 6.90
CA THR A 188 5.40 -4.83 8.07
C THR A 188 6.82 -4.41 7.70
N PHE A 189 7.28 -4.79 6.51
CA PHE A 189 8.60 -4.55 5.95
C PHE A 189 9.75 -5.06 6.84
N GLU A 190 9.46 -5.95 7.79
CA GLU A 190 10.44 -6.40 8.79
C GLU A 190 11.65 -7.09 8.14
N SER A 191 11.42 -7.92 7.13
CA SER A 191 12.49 -8.55 6.33
C SER A 191 13.37 -7.51 5.65
N HIS A 192 12.77 -6.48 5.05
CA HIS A 192 13.50 -5.41 4.37
C HIS A 192 14.41 -4.64 5.33
N PHE A 193 13.88 -4.22 6.48
CA PHE A 193 14.68 -3.48 7.46
C PHE A 193 15.77 -4.33 8.11
N ASN A 194 15.53 -5.62 8.33
CA ASN A 194 16.59 -6.52 8.78
C ASN A 194 17.71 -6.67 7.73
N GLU A 195 17.38 -6.68 6.43
CA GLU A 195 18.39 -6.66 5.35
C GLU A 195 19.23 -5.36 5.40
N ILE A 196 18.59 -4.20 5.58
CA ILE A 196 19.28 -2.91 5.75
C ILE A 196 20.19 -2.93 6.99
N ILE A 197 19.67 -3.39 8.13
CA ILE A 197 20.42 -3.54 9.39
C ILE A 197 21.66 -4.40 9.18
N ASN A 198 21.54 -5.52 8.46
CA ASN A 198 22.67 -6.41 8.19
C ASN A 198 23.70 -5.72 7.29
N LYS A 199 23.27 -5.05 6.22
CA LYS A 199 24.19 -4.27 5.35
C LYS A 199 24.92 -3.18 6.12
N CYS A 200 24.22 -2.42 6.97
CA CYS A 200 24.81 -1.40 7.82
C CYS A 200 25.79 -1.99 8.84
N SER A 201 25.47 -3.16 9.41
CA SER A 201 26.36 -3.85 10.36
C SER A 201 27.65 -4.33 9.70
N SER A 202 27.56 -4.86 8.47
CA SER A 202 28.76 -5.22 7.69
C SER A 202 29.62 -3.99 7.38
N LYS A 203 28.99 -2.89 6.94
CA LYS A 203 29.70 -1.61 6.70
C LYS A 203 30.32 -1.03 7.98
N LEU A 204 29.68 -1.19 9.13
CA LEU A 204 30.25 -0.79 10.43
C LEU A 204 31.55 -1.53 10.73
N ASN A 205 31.63 -2.83 10.40
CA ASN A 205 32.87 -3.58 10.60
C ASN A 205 34.00 -3.06 9.70
N LEU A 206 33.70 -2.71 8.45
CA LEU A 206 34.65 -2.01 7.59
C LEU A 206 35.05 -0.65 8.18
N LEU A 207 34.09 0.10 8.73
CA LEU A 207 34.34 1.39 9.36
C LEU A 207 35.26 1.28 10.59
N LYS A 208 35.17 0.20 11.37
CA LYS A 208 36.13 -0.09 12.46
C LYS A 208 37.55 -0.27 11.93
N ILE A 209 37.71 -1.02 10.83
CA ILE A 209 39.01 -1.30 10.20
C ILE A 209 39.58 -0.03 9.56
N LEU A 210 38.73 0.80 8.95
CA LEU A 210 39.14 2.06 8.33
C LEU A 210 39.46 3.14 9.38
N SER A 211 38.72 3.19 10.48
CA SER A 211 38.96 4.12 11.60
C SER A 211 40.24 3.79 12.39
N SER A 212 40.68 2.52 12.38
CA SER A 212 41.93 2.11 13.04
C SER A 212 43.19 2.40 12.23
N LYS A 213 43.08 2.72 10.93
CA LYS A 213 44.19 3.20 10.09
C LYS A 213 44.03 4.72 9.89
N HIS A 214 45.13 5.47 9.85
CA HIS A 214 45.16 6.94 9.75
C HIS A 214 44.58 7.46 8.40
N TYR A 215 43.28 7.34 8.19
CA TYR A 215 42.59 7.91 7.04
C TYR A 215 41.53 8.88 7.53
N GLY A 216 41.81 10.18 7.38
CA GLY A 216 40.92 11.28 7.70
C GLY A 216 39.69 11.30 6.79
N LEU A 217 38.67 10.53 7.15
CA LEU A 217 37.41 10.45 6.42
C LEU A 217 36.45 11.56 6.86
N LYS A 218 35.99 12.39 5.91
CA LYS A 218 35.01 13.46 6.14
C LYS A 218 33.58 12.88 6.31
N THR A 219 32.89 13.32 7.34
CA THR A 219 31.67 12.74 7.96
C THR A 219 30.35 12.89 7.18
N ARG A 220 30.35 13.35 5.92
CA ARG A 220 29.16 14.03 5.36
C ARG A 220 28.18 13.27 4.45
N THR A 221 28.26 11.95 4.31
CA THR A 221 27.32 11.26 3.41
C THR A 221 26.73 10.00 4.01
N LEU A 222 25.52 10.10 4.55
CA LEU A 222 24.58 8.98 4.74
C LEU A 222 23.31 9.50 5.43
N LEU A 223 22.15 9.52 4.75
CA LEU A 223 20.80 9.25 5.27
C LEU A 223 19.72 9.90 4.38
N THR A 224 19.25 9.15 3.39
CA THR A 224 18.04 9.49 2.62
C THR A 224 17.14 8.26 2.51
N VAL A 225 16.22 8.07 3.46
CA VAL A 225 15.00 7.25 3.32
C VAL A 225 13.97 7.82 4.31
N MET A 226 13.05 8.68 3.84
CA MET A 226 12.20 9.50 4.73
C MET A 226 10.79 8.96 5.00
N LEU A 227 10.21 8.10 4.16
CA LEU A 227 8.78 7.79 4.25
C LEU A 227 8.41 6.45 4.94
N PRO A 228 9.12 5.32 4.75
CA PRO A 228 8.68 4.07 5.36
C PRO A 228 9.02 3.95 6.86
N PHE A 229 9.72 4.92 7.47
CA PHE A 229 10.20 4.77 8.85
C PHE A 229 9.11 4.95 9.93
N HIS A 230 8.08 5.76 9.65
CA HIS A 230 7.02 6.01 10.63
C HIS A 230 6.21 4.73 10.94
N ILE A 231 5.97 3.91 9.90
CA ILE A 231 5.19 2.64 9.95
C ILE A 231 5.98 1.49 10.62
N ILE A 232 7.27 1.68 10.94
CA ILE A 232 8.12 0.61 11.49
C ILE A 232 7.80 0.30 12.96
N ARG A 233 7.83 -0.99 13.31
CA ARG A 233 7.79 -1.51 14.69
C ARG A 233 8.91 -0.91 15.56
N LYS A 234 8.57 -0.54 16.80
CA LYS A 234 9.51 0.03 17.81
C LYS A 234 10.83 -0.77 17.95
N LYS A 235 10.76 -2.11 17.88
CA LYS A 235 11.94 -2.99 17.98
C LYS A 235 12.99 -2.73 16.88
N ILE A 236 12.56 -2.51 15.65
CA ILE A 236 13.46 -2.25 14.51
C ILE A 236 14.04 -0.84 14.60
N LYS A 237 13.23 0.16 15.00
CA LYS A 237 13.70 1.53 15.27
C LYS A 237 14.86 1.53 16.28
N LYS A 238 14.71 0.79 17.39
CA LYS A 238 15.79 0.61 18.40
C LYS A 238 17.06 -0.01 17.81
N LYS A 239 16.94 -1.04 16.97
CA LYS A 239 18.12 -1.68 16.32
C LYS A 239 18.88 -0.70 15.42
N LEU A 240 18.17 0.11 14.64
CA LEU A 240 18.78 1.13 13.78
C LEU A 240 19.47 2.22 14.60
N GLN A 241 18.85 2.65 15.71
CA GLN A 241 19.48 3.61 16.63
C GLN A 241 20.79 3.05 17.23
N ILE A 242 20.81 1.78 17.63
CA ILE A 242 22.02 1.12 18.14
C ILE A 242 23.15 1.14 17.09
N ILE A 243 22.83 0.93 15.81
CA ILE A 243 23.80 0.99 14.70
C ILE A 243 24.33 2.41 14.53
N GLN A 244 23.45 3.43 14.56
CA GLN A 244 23.88 4.83 14.51
C GLN A 244 24.85 5.13 15.66
N ASN A 245 24.49 4.77 16.90
CA ASN A 245 25.34 5.04 18.07
C ASN A 245 26.70 4.35 17.96
N LYS A 246 26.73 3.11 17.48
CA LYS A 246 27.99 2.40 17.21
C LYS A 246 28.83 3.11 16.14
N ALA A 247 28.21 3.57 15.06
CA ALA A 247 28.89 4.31 13.99
C ALA A 247 29.55 5.58 14.54
N LEU A 248 28.77 6.39 15.26
CA LEU A 248 29.26 7.64 15.85
C LEU A 248 30.42 7.41 16.81
N LYS A 249 30.32 6.40 17.69
CA LYS A 249 31.43 6.05 18.61
C LYS A 249 32.71 5.67 17.86
N ILE A 250 32.60 4.94 16.74
CA ILE A 250 33.75 4.55 15.92
C ILE A 250 34.35 5.76 15.18
N ILE A 251 33.50 6.62 14.61
CA ILE A 251 33.92 7.78 13.82
C ILE A 251 34.62 8.81 14.71
N PHE A 252 34.00 9.18 15.83
CA PHE A 252 34.51 10.20 16.74
C PHE A 252 35.50 9.65 17.78
N LYS A 253 35.84 8.36 17.70
CA LYS A 253 36.74 7.66 18.64
C LYS A 253 36.33 7.84 20.12
N ILE A 254 35.03 7.88 20.36
CA ILE A 254 34.44 8.09 21.69
C ILE A 254 34.41 6.76 22.45
N ASN A 255 34.63 6.81 23.77
CA ASN A 255 34.58 5.64 24.64
C ASN A 255 33.22 4.90 24.49
N ARG A 256 33.30 3.56 24.46
CA ARG A 256 32.12 2.68 24.34
C ARG A 256 31.10 2.91 25.46
N ASN A 257 31.55 3.34 26.64
CA ASN A 257 30.72 3.56 27.83
C ASN A 257 30.11 4.96 27.89
N THR A 258 30.49 5.89 27.00
CA THR A 258 29.90 7.23 26.96
C THR A 258 28.39 7.14 26.71
N SER A 259 27.62 7.94 27.46
CA SER A 259 26.17 8.00 27.31
C SER A 259 25.78 8.43 25.90
N ASN A 260 24.64 7.92 25.40
CA ASN A 260 24.20 8.25 24.04
C ASN A 260 23.86 9.75 23.91
N ASN A 261 23.36 10.39 24.97
CA ASN A 261 23.05 11.82 24.95
C ASN A 261 24.32 12.66 24.70
N ILE A 262 25.41 12.36 25.41
CA ILE A 262 26.70 13.03 25.24
C ILE A 262 27.28 12.71 23.85
N LEU A 263 27.15 11.46 23.39
CA LEU A 263 27.59 11.06 22.05
C LEU A 263 26.94 11.91 20.94
N HIS A 264 25.62 12.08 21.00
CA HIS A 264 24.88 12.85 19.99
C HIS A 264 25.19 14.35 20.06
N ALA A 265 25.42 14.88 21.28
CA ALA A 265 25.88 16.26 21.47
C ALA A 265 27.27 16.49 20.87
N ILE A 266 28.24 15.61 21.15
CA ILE A 266 29.60 15.71 20.59
C ILE A 266 29.58 15.55 19.07
N ALA A 267 28.80 14.60 18.56
CA ALA A 267 28.73 14.34 17.13
C ALA A 267 27.97 15.42 16.35
N ASN A 268 27.23 16.30 17.05
CA ASN A 268 26.26 17.24 16.47
C ASN A 268 25.33 16.55 15.44
N ILE A 269 24.84 15.37 15.80
CA ILE A 269 23.98 14.54 14.96
C ILE A 269 22.81 14.07 15.82
N ASP A 270 21.59 14.39 15.39
CA ASP A 270 20.36 13.95 16.04
C ASP A 270 20.21 12.42 16.04
N THR A 271 19.47 11.90 17.02
CA THR A 271 18.99 10.51 16.96
C THR A 271 18.13 10.31 15.72
N ILE A 272 18.00 9.07 15.24
CA ILE A 272 17.18 8.76 14.07
C ILE A 272 15.74 9.26 14.26
N GLU A 273 15.19 9.09 15.46
CA GLU A 273 13.82 9.53 15.76
C GLU A 273 13.68 11.06 15.74
N GLN A 274 14.59 11.80 16.38
CA GLN A 274 14.59 13.26 16.36
C GLN A 274 14.76 13.80 14.95
N ARG A 275 15.70 13.23 14.19
CA ARG A 275 15.94 13.59 12.79
C ARG A 275 14.69 13.36 11.94
N LEU A 276 14.01 12.23 12.11
CA LEU A 276 12.78 11.94 11.38
C LEU A 276 11.67 12.91 11.75
N LYS A 277 11.49 13.20 13.03
CA LYS A 277 10.52 14.21 13.50
C LYS A 277 10.83 15.58 12.88
N ALA A 278 12.08 16.03 12.94
CA ALA A 278 12.51 17.30 12.34
C ALA A 278 12.28 17.32 10.83
N LEU A 279 12.61 16.25 10.11
CA LEU A 279 12.39 16.13 8.68
C LEU A 279 10.90 16.14 8.30
N SER A 280 10.06 15.44 9.06
CA SER A 280 8.61 15.44 8.88
C SER A 280 8.02 16.82 9.15
N ILE A 281 8.44 17.50 10.23
CA ILE A 281 8.00 18.86 10.55
C ILE A 281 8.44 19.83 9.46
N ASN A 282 9.69 19.77 9.02
CA ASN A 282 10.20 20.60 7.93
C ASN A 282 9.44 20.36 6.63
N TYR A 283 9.09 19.11 6.34
CA TYR A 283 8.25 18.79 5.19
C TYR A 283 6.86 19.41 5.34
N LEU A 284 6.16 19.16 6.46
CA LEU A 284 4.79 19.64 6.68
C LEU A 284 4.70 21.17 6.76
N THR A 285 5.61 21.83 7.46
CA THR A 285 5.68 23.29 7.56
C THR A 285 5.93 23.95 6.21
N ARG A 286 6.76 23.36 5.37
CA ARG A 286 6.99 23.89 4.01
C ARG A 286 5.83 23.55 3.07
N SER A 287 5.22 22.38 3.23
CA SER A 287 4.08 21.97 2.41
C SER A 287 2.85 22.83 2.68
N THR A 288 2.57 23.16 3.94
CA THR A 288 1.45 24.05 4.33
C THR A 288 1.59 25.48 3.83
N VAL A 289 2.80 25.95 3.54
CA VAL A 289 3.05 27.30 3.00
C VAL A 289 2.87 27.34 1.47
N ILE A 290 3.09 26.22 0.79
CA ILE A 290 3.17 26.16 -0.68
C ILE A 290 1.88 25.56 -1.28
N ASP A 291 1.18 24.71 -0.53
CA ASP A 291 0.04 23.93 -1.01
C ASP A 291 -1.15 24.12 -0.05
N GLU A 292 -2.17 24.81 -0.58
CA GLU A 292 -3.39 25.17 0.12
C GLU A 292 -4.24 23.93 0.44
N GLU A 293 -4.19 22.88 -0.39
CA GLU A 293 -4.88 21.61 -0.13
C GLU A 293 -4.26 20.87 1.06
N ILE A 294 -2.93 20.84 1.15
CA ILE A 294 -2.23 20.24 2.30
C ILE A 294 -2.54 21.00 3.59
N LYS A 295 -2.67 22.33 3.50
CA LYS A 295 -3.07 23.18 4.61
C LYS A 295 -4.50 22.87 5.07
N GLU A 296 -5.46 22.78 4.14
CA GLU A 296 -6.84 22.41 4.45
C GLU A 296 -6.98 20.99 5.02
N ILE A 297 -6.22 20.02 4.52
CA ILE A 297 -6.19 18.65 5.07
C ILE A 297 -5.68 18.63 6.51
N ILE A 298 -4.65 19.43 6.82
CA ILE A 298 -4.10 19.52 8.18
C ILE A 298 -5.08 20.26 9.11
N GLU A 299 -5.70 21.34 8.64
CA GLU A 299 -6.69 22.10 9.40
C GLU A 299 -7.95 21.28 9.69
N SER A 300 -8.48 20.54 8.70
CA SER A 300 -9.64 19.65 8.88
C SER A 300 -9.35 18.51 9.87
N TYR A 301 -8.16 17.90 9.84
CA TYR A 301 -7.74 16.91 10.83
C TYR A 301 -7.66 17.48 12.26
N ASN A 302 -7.13 18.70 12.41
CA ASN A 302 -7.04 19.37 13.71
C ASN A 302 -8.43 19.71 14.27
N ASN A 303 -9.35 20.16 13.41
CA ASN A 303 -10.73 20.47 13.77
C ASN A 303 -11.51 19.21 14.20
N ALA A 304 -11.32 18.08 13.51
CA ALA A 304 -11.95 16.80 13.87
C ALA A 304 -11.48 16.22 15.22
N THR A 305 -10.33 16.66 15.74
CA THR A 305 -9.74 16.11 16.99
C THR A 305 -9.95 16.96 18.24
N ASN A 306 -10.72 18.07 18.16
CA ASN A 306 -11.06 18.97 19.27
C ASN A 306 -9.86 19.31 20.18
N LYS A 307 -8.68 19.53 19.57
CA LYS A 307 -7.46 19.89 20.28
C LYS A 307 -6.98 21.23 19.72
N PRO A 308 -6.98 22.31 20.53
CA PRO A 308 -6.44 23.59 20.09
C PRO A 308 -4.97 23.39 19.74
N THR A 309 -4.53 24.11 18.70
CA THR A 309 -3.16 24.26 18.17
C THR A 309 -2.04 23.94 19.17
N LYS A 310 -1.82 22.66 19.46
CA LYS A 310 -0.62 22.14 20.11
C LYS A 310 0.17 21.35 19.10
N SER A 311 0.63 22.10 18.09
CA SER A 311 1.69 21.81 17.13
C SER A 311 1.57 20.51 16.33
N ILE A 312 2.09 20.58 15.10
CA ILE A 312 2.34 19.51 14.14
C ILE A 312 2.96 18.23 14.76
N LEU A 313 3.50 18.30 15.98
CA LEU A 313 4.13 17.20 16.74
C LEU A 313 3.20 16.05 17.13
N LYS A 314 1.87 16.24 17.24
CA LYS A 314 0.96 15.13 17.63
C LYS A 314 0.65 14.13 16.51
N ILE A 315 0.83 14.52 15.25
CA ILE A 315 0.66 13.64 14.09
C ILE A 315 1.78 12.56 14.04
N LEU A 316 2.89 12.78 14.77
CA LEU A 316 4.12 12.00 14.68
C LEU A 316 4.44 11.14 15.92
N ASN A 317 3.53 11.04 16.89
CA ASN A 317 3.70 10.22 18.10
C ASN A 317 2.85 8.95 18.08
#